data_AF-A0A9D7SU34-F1
#
_entry.id   AF-A0A9D7SU34-F1
#
_cell.length_a   1.000
_cell.length_b   1.000
_cell.length_c   1.000
_cell.angle_alpha   90.00
_cell.angle_beta   90.00
_cell.angle_gamma   90.00
#
_symmetry.space_group_name_H-M   'P 1'
#
loop_
_entity.id
_entity.type
_entity.pdbx_description
1 polymer ?
#
loop_
_entity_poly.entity_id
_entity_poly.type
_entity_poly.pdbx_seq_one_letter_code
_entity_poly.pdbx_strand_id
1 'polypeptide(L)'
;MDFPFPWIQISDGALLIMLRKDNKPYIALTYYAKDLETVVANLKQEDISIKPLPTPDKLVQRFLITTDEGYNISLVTYFDGFAQPGGTTMLTMQPEDFKNPAKYENKICGIFKKDCAAFEISKSSRKV
;
A
#
# COMPACT_ATOMS: atom_id res chain seq x y z
N MET A 1 21.06 -5.35 12.49
CA MET A 1 19.85 -4.72 11.94
C MET A 1 19.51 -3.59 12.87
N ASP A 2 19.54 -2.35 12.38
CA ASP A 2 19.20 -1.19 13.20
C ASP A 2 17.69 -1.19 13.41
N PHE A 3 17.29 -1.15 14.67
CA PHE A 3 15.89 -1.06 15.09
C PHE A 3 15.62 0.36 15.63
N PRO A 4 14.49 1.00 15.28
CA PRO A 4 13.46 0.51 14.37
C PRO A 4 13.94 0.41 12.92
N PHE A 5 13.36 -0.52 12.14
CA PHE A 5 13.66 -0.67 10.71
C PHE A 5 13.38 0.69 10.03
N PRO A 6 14.25 1.20 9.12
CA PRO A 6 14.26 2.61 8.73
C PRO A 6 13.20 2.93 7.68
N TRP A 7 11.94 2.70 8.03
CA TRP A 7 10.77 3.09 7.25
C TRP A 7 9.82 3.93 8.09
N ILE A 8 9.08 4.78 7.40
CA ILE A 8 8.05 5.64 7.98
C ILE A 8 6.82 5.47 7.12
N GLN A 9 5.68 5.24 7.75
CA GLN A 9 4.39 5.27 7.08
C GLN A 9 3.55 6.41 7.66
N ILE A 10 3.03 7.27 6.79
CA ILE A 10 2.21 8.42 7.15
C ILE A 10 0.92 8.34 6.35
N SER A 11 -0.22 8.54 7.00
CA SER A 11 -1.50 8.61 6.31
C SER A 11 -2.46 9.56 7.02
N ASP A 12 -3.29 10.23 6.23
CA ASP A 12 -4.44 11.02 6.68
C ASP A 12 -5.77 10.35 6.32
N GLY A 13 -5.74 9.10 5.86
CA GLY A 13 -6.89 8.34 5.37
C GLY A 13 -7.20 8.54 3.88
N ALA A 14 -6.73 9.62 3.25
CA ALA A 14 -6.86 9.86 1.82
C ALA A 14 -5.57 9.53 1.06
N LEU A 15 -4.42 9.85 1.68
CA LEU A 15 -3.08 9.61 1.17
C LEU A 15 -2.34 8.64 2.09
N LEU A 16 -1.55 7.76 1.49
CA LEU A 16 -0.61 6.89 2.18
C LEU A 16 0.79 7.14 1.62
N ILE A 17 1.71 7.55 2.48
CA ILE A 17 3.12 7.73 2.14
C ILE A 17 3.92 6.66 2.89
N MET A 18 4.70 5.88 2.14
CA MET A 18 5.65 4.93 2.67
C MET A 18 7.07 5.35 2.27
N LEU A 19 7.87 5.70 3.26
CA LEU A 19 9.29 6.03 3.10
C LEU A 19 10.11 4.86 3.60
N ARG A 20 11.16 4.50 2.87
CA ARG A 20 12.12 3.46 3.26
C ARG A 20 13.53 3.94 2.92
N LYS A 21 14.45 3.82 3.86
CA LYS A 21 15.89 3.98 3.57
C LYS A 21 16.37 2.76 2.80
N ASP A 22 16.78 2.97 1.56
CA ASP A 22 17.37 1.96 0.69
C ASP A 22 18.54 2.57 -0.10
N ASN A 23 19.43 1.72 -0.61
CA ASN A 23 20.57 2.15 -1.43
C ASN A 23 20.16 2.49 -2.87
N LYS A 24 18.95 2.13 -3.27
CA LYS A 24 18.37 2.43 -4.58
C LYS A 24 17.23 3.41 -4.42
N PRO A 25 17.34 4.66 -4.91
CA PRO A 25 16.23 5.58 -4.90
C PRO A 25 15.11 5.02 -5.78
N TYR A 26 13.92 4.90 -5.21
CA TYR A 26 12.75 4.38 -5.89
C TYR A 26 11.51 5.13 -5.41
N ILE A 27 10.69 5.58 -6.36
CA ILE A 27 9.37 6.15 -6.10
C ILE A 27 8.33 5.29 -6.81
N ALA A 28 7.28 4.92 -6.09
CA ALA A 28 6.11 4.28 -6.64
C ALA A 28 4.90 5.15 -6.32
N LEU A 29 4.07 5.37 -7.32
CA LEU A 29 2.74 5.95 -7.14
C LEU A 29 1.71 4.84 -7.38
N THR A 30 0.76 4.71 -6.45
CA THR A 30 -0.37 3.80 -6.62
C THR A 30 -1.65 4.60 -6.59
N TYR A 31 -2.44 4.50 -7.65
CA TYR A 31 -3.75 5.11 -7.77
C TYR A 31 -4.84 4.04 -7.72
N TYR A 32 -5.85 4.29 -6.89
CA TYR A 32 -6.93 3.35 -6.62
C TYR A 32 -8.20 3.85 -7.29
N ALA A 33 -8.76 3.06 -8.21
CA ALA A 33 -9.91 3.44 -9.00
C ALA A 33 -11.08 2.48 -8.80
N LYS A 34 -12.28 3.02 -8.56
CA LYS A 34 -13.53 2.24 -8.47
C LYS A 34 -13.91 1.61 -9.80
N ASP A 35 -13.83 2.41 -10.87
CA ASP A 35 -14.13 2.00 -12.23
C ASP A 35 -12.83 1.93 -13.06
N LEU A 36 -12.03 0.92 -12.75
CA LEU A 36 -10.72 0.76 -13.35
C LEU A 36 -10.80 0.51 -14.86
N GLU A 37 -11.83 -0.17 -15.34
CA GLU A 37 -12.00 -0.48 -16.76
C GLU A 37 -12.22 0.79 -17.58
N THR A 38 -13.10 1.69 -17.11
CA THR A 38 -13.31 3.00 -17.75
C THR A 38 -12.03 3.84 -17.72
N VAL A 39 -11.31 3.87 -16.59
CA VAL A 39 -10.03 4.60 -16.48
C VAL A 39 -9.01 4.07 -17.50
N VAL A 40 -8.85 2.75 -17.60
CA VAL A 40 -7.93 2.13 -18.56
C VAL A 40 -8.35 2.43 -20.00
N ALA A 41 -9.64 2.41 -20.31
CA ALA A 41 -10.15 2.74 -21.63
C ALA A 41 -9.84 4.19 -22.03
N ASN A 42 -10.04 5.14 -21.11
CA ASN A 42 -9.75 6.56 -21.34
C ASN A 42 -8.25 6.80 -21.55
N LEU A 43 -7.39 6.19 -20.71
CA LEU A 43 -5.94 6.32 -20.86
C LEU A 43 -5.44 5.79 -22.20
N LYS A 44 -6.02 4.70 -22.70
CA LYS A 44 -5.69 4.18 -24.04
C LYS A 44 -6.12 5.11 -25.17
N GLN A 45 -7.22 5.86 -25.00
CA GLN A 45 -7.66 6.86 -25.98
C GLN A 45 -6.70 8.05 -26.04
N GLU A 46 -6.00 8.33 -24.94
CA GLU A 46 -4.94 9.35 -24.86
C GLU A 46 -3.55 8.83 -25.26
N ASP A 47 -3.47 7.63 -25.85
CA ASP A 47 -2.23 6.97 -26.28
C ASP A 47 -1.22 6.71 -25.15
N ILE A 48 -1.71 6.59 -23.90
CA ILE A 48 -0.87 6.29 -22.74
C ILE A 48 -0.60 4.78 -22.67
N SER A 49 0.68 4.41 -22.66
CA SER A 49 1.12 3.00 -22.56
C SER A 49 0.77 2.40 -21.20
N ILE A 50 -0.15 1.43 -21.22
CA ILE A 50 -0.63 0.72 -20.03
C ILE A 50 -0.49 -0.79 -20.18
N LYS A 51 0.04 -1.46 -19.15
CA LYS A 51 0.29 -2.91 -19.15
C LYS A 51 -0.45 -3.59 -18.00
N PRO A 52 -1.23 -4.67 -18.23
CA PRO A 52 -1.80 -5.43 -17.14
C PRO A 52 -0.69 -6.13 -16.35
N LEU A 53 -0.81 -6.12 -15.02
CA LEU A 53 0.04 -6.88 -14.12
C LEU A 53 -0.66 -8.15 -13.66
N PRO A 54 0.07 -9.24 -13.38
CA PRO A 54 -0.54 -10.46 -12.85
C PRO A 54 -1.18 -10.19 -11.50
N THR A 55 -2.40 -10.67 -11.33
CA THR A 55 -3.14 -10.59 -10.07
C THR A 55 -3.52 -11.99 -9.59
N PRO A 56 -3.43 -12.24 -8.27
CA PRO A 56 -3.72 -13.55 -7.70
C PRO A 56 -5.21 -13.91 -7.78
N ASP A 57 -6.09 -12.92 -7.93
CA ASP A 57 -7.53 -13.10 -8.12
C ASP A 57 -8.06 -12.15 -9.21
N LYS A 58 -9.29 -12.41 -9.67
CA LYS A 58 -10.00 -11.55 -10.65
C LYS A 58 -10.64 -10.32 -10.01
N LEU A 59 -10.68 -10.26 -8.68
CA LEU A 59 -11.30 -9.17 -7.97
C LEU A 59 -10.37 -7.96 -8.08
N VAL A 60 -9.14 -8.08 -7.59
CA VAL A 60 -8.15 -7.02 -7.69
C VAL A 60 -7.50 -7.09 -9.07
N GLN A 61 -7.77 -6.11 -9.92
CA GLN A 61 -7.03 -5.91 -11.16
C GLN A 61 -5.92 -4.88 -10.92
N ARG A 62 -4.80 -5.04 -11.63
CA ARG A 62 -3.63 -4.16 -11.53
C ARG A 62 -3.11 -3.84 -12.92
N PHE A 63 -2.81 -2.58 -13.14
CA PHE A 63 -2.13 -2.11 -14.35
C PHE A 63 -0.93 -1.27 -13.97
N LEU A 64 0.06 -1.25 -14.87
CA LEU A 64 1.25 -0.44 -14.78
C LEU A 64 1.22 0.58 -15.93
N ILE A 65 1.31 1.85 -15.58
CA ILE A 65 1.63 2.93 -16.49
C ILE A 65 3.11 3.24 -16.31
N THR A 66 3.82 3.41 -17.43
CA THR A 66 5.19 3.90 -17.43
C THR A 66 5.21 5.24 -18.12
N THR A 67 5.71 6.27 -17.44
CA THR A 67 5.88 7.62 -18.02
C THR A 67 7.13 7.66 -18.89
N ASP A 68 7.26 8.68 -19.73
CA ASP A 68 8.41 8.84 -20.62
C ASP A 68 9.72 9.04 -19.85
N GLU A 69 9.64 9.59 -18.63
CA GLU A 69 10.78 9.74 -17.71
C GLU A 69 11.13 8.44 -16.98
N GLY A 70 10.39 7.35 -17.23
CA GLY A 70 10.62 6.03 -16.65
C GLY A 70 10.00 5.83 -15.27
N TYR A 71 9.09 6.70 -14.82
CA TYR A 71 8.36 6.49 -13.58
C TYR A 71 7.26 5.44 -13.76
N ASN A 72 7.05 4.66 -12.71
CA ASN A 72 6.06 3.59 -12.69
C ASN A 72 4.88 3.99 -11.80
N ILE A 73 3.69 4.03 -12.40
CA ILE A 73 2.43 4.31 -11.70
C ILE A 73 1.57 3.04 -11.75
N SER A 74 1.24 2.51 -10.58
CA SER A 74 0.34 1.38 -10.44
C SER A 74 -1.10 1.86 -10.38
N LEU A 75 -1.96 1.34 -11.23
CA LEU A 75 -3.40 1.46 -11.11
C LEU A 75 -3.97 0.17 -10.50
N VAL A 76 -4.79 0.30 -9.47
CA VAL A 76 -5.33 -0.85 -8.72
C VAL A 76 -6.83 -0.67 -8.52
N THR A 77 -7.59 -1.75 -8.63
CA THR A 77 -9.04 -1.69 -8.37
C THR A 77 -9.32 -1.34 -6.90
N TYR A 78 -10.30 -0.47 -6.70
CA TYR A 78 -10.80 -0.07 -5.39
C TYR A 78 -12.21 -0.59 -5.17
N PHE A 79 -12.42 -1.38 -4.11
CA PHE A 79 -13.73 -1.96 -3.80
C PHE A 79 -14.41 -1.30 -2.59
N ASP A 80 -13.73 -1.22 -1.45
CA ASP A 80 -14.40 -0.95 -0.17
C ASP A 80 -13.61 -0.05 0.79
N GLY A 81 -12.70 0.76 0.26
CA GLY A 81 -11.90 1.65 1.08
C GLY A 81 -10.72 1.00 1.78
N PHE A 82 -9.96 1.89 2.40
CA PHE A 82 -8.83 1.52 3.24
C PHE A 82 -9.34 1.36 4.66
N ALA A 83 -9.27 0.13 5.18
CA ALA A 83 -9.49 -0.10 6.60
C ALA A 83 -8.17 0.14 7.35
N GLN A 84 -8.22 0.98 8.39
CA GLN A 84 -7.10 1.05 9.32
C GLN A 84 -7.01 -0.29 10.07
N PRO A 85 -5.83 -0.96 10.09
CA PRO A 85 -5.68 -2.17 10.87
C PRO A 85 -5.93 -1.85 12.34
N GLY A 86 -6.85 -2.60 12.96
CA GLY A 86 -7.10 -2.49 14.40
C GLY A 86 -5.90 -3.00 15.21
N GLY A 87 -5.71 -2.47 16.42
CA GLY A 87 -4.59 -2.84 17.31
C GLY A 87 -3.82 -1.62 17.81
N THR A 88 -2.67 -1.86 18.42
CA THR A 88 -1.78 -0.76 18.82
C THR A 88 -1.19 -0.14 17.56
N THR A 89 -1.35 1.17 17.39
CA THR A 89 -0.78 1.94 16.28
C THR A 89 0.11 3.04 16.84
N MET A 90 0.94 3.70 16.03
CA MET A 90 1.67 4.88 16.52
C MET A 90 0.74 6.05 16.90
N LEU A 91 -0.53 6.04 16.47
CA LEU A 91 -1.55 7.00 16.90
C LEU A 91 -2.07 6.71 18.31
N THR A 92 -2.00 5.46 18.75
CA THR A 92 -2.56 5.00 20.04
C THR A 92 -1.50 4.58 21.06
N MET A 93 -0.25 4.43 20.63
CA MET A 93 0.91 4.13 21.46
C MET A 93 1.40 5.40 22.19
N GLN A 94 1.82 5.25 23.44
CA GLN A 94 2.44 6.35 24.18
C GLN A 94 3.81 6.71 23.56
N PRO A 95 4.17 7.99 23.45
CA PRO A 95 5.43 8.41 22.82
C PRO A 95 6.69 7.75 23.40
N GLU A 96 6.69 7.44 24.69
CA GLU A 96 7.82 6.79 25.38
C GLU A 96 8.03 5.34 24.89
N ASP A 97 6.98 4.69 24.42
CA ASP A 97 7.00 3.32 23.93
C ASP A 97 7.52 3.19 22.48
N PHE A 98 7.63 4.31 21.74
CA PHE A 98 8.10 4.30 20.34
C PHE A 98 9.51 3.72 20.16
N LYS A 99 10.32 3.74 21.22
CA LYS A 99 11.69 3.21 21.20
C LYS A 99 11.80 1.82 21.81
N ASN A 100 10.70 1.23 22.29
CA ASN A 100 10.70 -0.05 22.98
C ASN A 100 10.31 -1.20 22.01
N PRO A 101 11.26 -2.01 21.52
CA PRO A 101 10.98 -3.07 20.55
C PRO A 101 9.99 -4.12 21.08
N ALA A 102 9.90 -4.30 22.40
CA ALA A 102 8.99 -5.26 23.02
C ALA A 102 7.52 -4.84 22.92
N LYS A 103 7.23 -3.58 22.60
CA LYS A 103 5.87 -3.03 22.47
C LYS A 103 5.27 -3.21 21.08
N TYR A 104 6.06 -3.66 20.11
CA TYR A 104 5.62 -3.90 18.74
C TYR A 104 5.12 -5.33 18.58
N GLU A 105 3.88 -5.48 18.08
CA GLU A 105 3.26 -6.79 17.86
C GLU A 105 4.04 -7.65 16.86
N ASN A 106 4.75 -7.04 15.90
CA ASN A 106 5.63 -7.73 14.97
C ASN A 106 7.06 -7.13 15.02
N LYS A 107 8.04 -7.94 15.40
CA LYS A 107 9.44 -7.48 15.50
C LYS A 107 10.10 -7.21 14.14
N ILE A 108 9.52 -7.73 13.05
CA ILE A 108 10.01 -7.56 11.67
C ILE A 108 9.28 -6.38 11.01
N CYS A 109 7.95 -6.33 11.13
CA CYS A 109 7.08 -5.35 10.49
C CYS A 109 6.69 -4.18 11.42
N GLY A 110 7.27 -4.11 12.63
CA GLY A 110 6.96 -3.10 13.64
C GLY A 110 5.51 -3.14 14.09
N ILE A 111 4.80 -2.03 13.85
CA ILE A 111 3.43 -1.80 14.33
C ILE A 111 2.39 -2.56 13.51
N PHE A 112 2.79 -3.13 12.36
CA PHE A 112 1.93 -3.95 11.52
C PHE A 112 1.92 -5.39 12.02
N LYS A 113 0.76 -6.04 11.98
CA LYS A 113 0.55 -7.42 12.47
C LYS A 113 1.25 -8.46 11.57
N LYS A 114 0.66 -9.66 11.46
CA LYS A 114 1.29 -10.86 10.88
C LYS A 114 1.78 -10.67 9.44
N ASP A 115 1.18 -9.75 8.69
CA ASP A 115 1.56 -9.43 7.32
C ASP A 115 2.14 -8.00 7.26
N CYS A 116 3.37 -7.89 6.75
CA CYS A 116 3.99 -6.61 6.36
C CYS A 116 3.22 -5.90 5.22
N ALA A 117 2.13 -6.50 4.72
CA ALA A 117 1.28 -5.92 3.70
C ALA A 117 0.40 -4.84 4.34
N ALA A 118 0.68 -3.59 3.98
CA ALA A 118 -0.19 -2.47 4.33
C ALA A 118 -1.54 -2.66 3.61
N PHE A 119 -2.62 -2.64 4.39
CA PHE A 119 -4.01 -2.75 3.95
C PHE A 119 -4.41 -4.13 3.41
N GLU A 120 -4.97 -4.97 4.27
CA GLU A 120 -5.90 -6.00 3.80
C GLU A 120 -7.14 -5.26 3.25
N ILE A 121 -7.42 -5.44 1.96
CA ILE A 121 -8.78 -5.29 1.45
C ILE A 121 -9.61 -6.23 2.33
N SER A 122 -10.56 -5.67 3.08
CA SER A 122 -11.31 -6.45 4.07
C SER A 122 -11.83 -7.72 3.42
N LYS A 123 -11.36 -8.88 3.88
CA LYS A 123 -11.99 -10.14 3.52
C LYS A 123 -13.37 -10.12 4.15
N SER A 124 -14.40 -9.89 3.32
CA SER A 124 -15.78 -10.20 3.68
C SER A 124 -15.81 -11.63 4.23
N SER A 125 -16.03 -11.75 5.53
CA SER A 125 -16.23 -12.99 6.26
C SER A 125 -17.23 -13.89 5.54
N ARG A 126 -16.75 -14.96 4.91
CA ARG A 126 -17.54 -16.19 4.73
C ARG A 126 -16.99 -17.24 5.68
N LYS A 127 -17.82 -17.56 6.68
CA LYS A 127 -17.71 -18.81 7.42
C LYS A 127 -17.80 -19.95 6.41
N VAL A 128 -16.84 -20.89 6.47
CA VAL A 128 -17.03 -22.25 5.98
C VAL A 128 -17.77 -23.02 7.06
#